data_AF-A0A7J8WF66-F1
#
_entry.id   AF-A0A7J8WF66-F1
#
_cell.length_a   1.000
_cell.length_b   1.000
_cell.length_c   1.000
_cell.angle_alpha   90.00
_cell.angle_beta   90.00
_cell.angle_gamma   90.00
#
_symmetry.space_group_name_H-M   'P 1'
#
loop_
_entity.id
_entity.type
_entity.pdbx_description
1 polymer ?
#
loop_
_entity_poly.entity_id
_entity_poly.type
_entity_poly.pdbx_seq_one_letter_code
_entity_poly.pdbx_strand_id
1 'polypeptide(L)'
;MNTDGLVRAEDAFVAAGGILRDHNGRWIIGFTRYLGNCVVLDSELWGIKDGLKLTLDWRFERVLIKTDSLEVVNIIQDGDRENSNSALVRRIHSLNLLCQWSIQHVPQKENKIVDNIVKTVSDKRTELRLIEDPIP
;
A
#
# COMPACT_ATOMS: atom_id res chain seq x y z
N MET A 1 5.38 -2.09 -7.29
CA MET A 1 4.90 -1.29 -6.15
C MET A 1 5.21 -2.03 -4.87
N ASN A 2 5.80 -1.33 -3.90
CA ASN A 2 5.97 -1.82 -2.54
C ASN A 2 5.00 -1.07 -1.63
N THR A 3 4.39 -1.73 -0.65
CA THR A 3 3.45 -1.13 0.31
C THR A 3 3.74 -1.61 1.72
N ASP A 4 3.40 -0.79 2.71
CA ASP A 4 3.58 -1.08 4.13
C ASP A 4 2.61 -0.23 4.97
N GLY A 5 2.32 -0.70 6.17
CA GLY A 5 1.53 -0.05 7.19
C GLY A 5 2.37 0.29 8.42
N LEU A 6 2.08 1.43 9.05
CA LEU A 6 2.65 1.80 10.35
C LEU A 6 1.54 1.89 11.37
N VAL A 7 1.70 1.18 12.49
CA VAL A 7 0.86 1.34 13.68
C VAL A 7 1.74 1.72 14.86
N ARG A 8 1.43 2.86 15.48
CA ARG A 8 2.08 3.36 16.69
C ARG A 8 1.02 3.42 17.80
N ALA A 9 1.15 2.51 18.76
CA ALA A 9 0.14 2.30 19.79
C ALA A 9 0.10 3.43 20.82
N GLU A 10 1.22 4.10 21.04
CA GLU A 10 1.42 5.11 22.08
C GLU A 10 0.52 6.33 21.89
N ASP A 11 0.22 6.70 20.65
CA ASP A 11 -0.60 7.87 20.31
C ASP A 11 -1.75 7.55 19.35
N ALA A 12 -2.13 6.26 19.25
CA ALA A 12 -3.18 5.76 18.35
C ALA A 12 -3.00 6.30 16.92
N PHE A 13 -1.77 6.19 16.42
CA PHE A 13 -1.38 6.72 15.12
C PHE A 13 -1.20 5.58 14.14
N VAL A 14 -2.01 5.61 13.07
CA VAL A 14 -1.90 4.66 11.99
C VAL A 14 -1.64 5.38 10.68
N ALA A 15 -0.70 4.87 9.90
CA ALA A 15 -0.39 5.35 8.58
C ALA A 15 -0.24 4.18 7.61
N ALA A 16 -0.37 4.47 6.34
CA ALA A 16 -0.08 3.55 5.26
C ALA A 16 0.78 4.26 4.22
N GLY A 17 1.53 3.50 3.44
CA GLY A 17 2.31 4.07 2.37
C GLY A 17 2.86 3.04 1.42
N GLY A 18 3.64 3.55 0.48
CA GLY A 18 4.22 2.73 -0.56
C GLY A 18 5.10 3.50 -1.51
N ILE A 19 5.68 2.75 -2.44
CA ILE A 19 6.55 3.25 -3.49
C ILE A 19 6.14 2.60 -4.80
N LEU A 20 5.89 3.41 -5.81
CA LEU A 20 5.86 2.98 -7.20
C LEU A 20 7.28 2.98 -7.76
N ARG A 21 7.61 1.88 -8.42
CA ARG A 21 8.91 1.66 -9.05
C ARG A 21 8.71 1.18 -10.48
N ASP A 22 9.65 1.54 -11.34
CA ASP A 22 9.69 1.03 -12.71
C ASP A 22 10.11 -0.45 -12.75
N HIS A 23 10.16 -1.02 -13.95
CA HIS A 23 10.57 -2.41 -14.17
C HIS A 23 12.03 -2.69 -13.81
N ASN A 24 12.88 -1.67 -13.72
CA ASN A 24 14.28 -1.76 -13.27
C ASN A 24 14.40 -1.58 -11.75
N GLY A 25 13.27 -1.41 -11.04
CA GLY A 25 13.26 -1.14 -9.61
C GLY A 25 13.63 0.30 -9.24
N ARG A 26 13.70 1.22 -10.21
CA ARG A 26 13.96 2.64 -9.94
C ARG A 26 12.72 3.31 -9.36
N TRP A 27 12.94 4.22 -8.43
CA TRP A 27 11.88 5.04 -7.85
C TRP A 27 11.16 5.84 -8.92
N ILE A 28 9.82 5.81 -8.89
CA ILE A 28 8.96 6.72 -9.66
C ILE A 28 8.36 7.74 -8.71
N ILE A 29 7.67 7.27 -7.67
CA ILE A 29 7.01 8.12 -6.68
C ILE A 29 6.74 7.34 -5.40
N GLY A 30 6.90 7.99 -4.25
CA GLY A 30 6.48 7.51 -2.95
C GLY A 30 5.14 8.11 -2.58
N PHE A 31 4.40 7.43 -1.70
CA PHE A 31 3.16 7.94 -1.16
C PHE A 31 2.98 7.52 0.29
N THR A 32 2.30 8.37 1.06
CA THR A 32 1.92 8.10 2.44
C THR A 32 0.54 8.68 2.73
N ARG A 33 -0.16 8.10 3.70
CA ARG A 33 -1.42 8.61 4.21
C ARG A 33 -1.53 8.32 5.69
N TYR A 34 -1.90 9.33 6.48
CA TYR A 34 -2.37 9.12 7.85
C TYR A 34 -3.81 8.58 7.83
N LEU A 35 -4.07 7.51 8.56
CA LEU A 35 -5.34 6.80 8.61
C LEU A 35 -6.14 7.04 9.89
N GLY A 36 -5.59 7.80 10.85
CA GLY A 36 -6.23 7.95 12.15
C GLY A 36 -5.99 6.71 13.01
N ASN A 37 -7.09 6.08 13.43
CA ASN A 37 -7.10 4.84 14.20
C ASN A 37 -7.74 3.73 13.35
N CYS A 38 -6.96 2.71 12.99
CA CYS A 38 -7.45 1.50 12.36
C CYS A 38 -6.63 0.28 12.80
N VAL A 39 -7.12 -0.93 12.50
CA VAL A 39 -6.35 -2.15 12.76
C VAL A 39 -5.15 -2.25 11.81
N VAL A 40 -4.08 -2.93 12.24
CA VAL A 40 -2.85 -3.13 11.46
C VAL A 40 -3.14 -3.67 10.06
N LEU A 41 -4.04 -4.64 9.96
CA LEU A 41 -4.40 -5.23 8.67
C LEU A 41 -5.04 -4.20 7.71
N ASP A 42 -5.83 -3.27 8.23
CA ASP A 42 -6.46 -2.25 7.41
C ASP A 42 -5.43 -1.27 6.85
N SER A 43 -4.37 -0.93 7.59
CA SER A 43 -3.37 0.02 7.10
C SER A 43 -2.62 -0.52 5.88
N GLU A 44 -2.24 -1.80 5.91
CA GLU A 44 -1.66 -2.48 4.74
C GLU A 44 -2.58 -2.44 3.52
N LEU A 45 -3.85 -2.83 3.72
CA LEU A 45 -4.85 -2.85 2.65
C LEU A 45 -5.12 -1.43 2.09
N TRP A 46 -5.09 -0.40 2.94
CA TRP A 46 -5.21 0.99 2.51
C TRP A 46 -4.02 1.42 1.66
N GLY A 47 -2.79 1.05 2.04
CA GLY A 47 -1.59 1.29 1.25
C GLY A 47 -1.69 0.68 -0.15
N ILE A 48 -2.18 -0.56 -0.24
CA ILE A 48 -2.42 -1.23 -1.52
C ILE A 48 -3.47 -0.49 -2.36
N LYS A 49 -4.62 -0.15 -1.76
CA LYS A 49 -5.69 0.55 -2.47
C LYS A 49 -5.23 1.91 -3.02
N ASP A 50 -4.53 2.71 -2.21
CA ASP A 50 -4.04 4.02 -2.63
C ASP A 50 -2.98 3.89 -3.72
N GLY A 51 -2.06 2.95 -3.57
CA GLY A 51 -1.05 2.67 -4.59
C GLY A 51 -1.63 2.19 -5.93
N LEU A 52 -2.69 1.35 -5.90
CA LEU A 52 -3.41 0.95 -7.11
C LEU A 52 -4.15 2.11 -7.77
N LYS A 53 -4.77 3.01 -6.98
CA LYS A 53 -5.37 4.24 -7.52
C LYS A 53 -4.31 5.12 -8.18
N LEU A 54 -3.17 5.32 -7.52
CA LEU A 54 -2.07 6.10 -8.07
C LEU A 54 -1.53 5.49 -9.37
N THR A 55 -1.41 4.16 -9.41
CA THR A 55 -1.03 3.41 -10.62
C THR A 55 -1.99 3.69 -11.79
N LEU A 56 -3.29 3.74 -11.52
CA LEU A 56 -4.33 4.06 -12.50
C LEU A 56 -4.28 5.51 -12.96
N ASP A 57 -4.15 6.45 -12.03
CA ASP A 57 -4.06 7.89 -12.33
C ASP A 57 -2.85 8.19 -13.23
N TRP A 58 -1.77 7.43 -13.06
CA TRP A 58 -0.55 7.50 -13.84
C TRP A 58 -0.55 6.61 -15.10
N ARG A 59 -1.69 5.98 -15.42
CA ARG A 59 -1.90 5.17 -16.64
C ARG A 59 -0.99 3.96 -16.76
N PHE A 60 -0.49 3.42 -15.64
CA PHE A 60 0.21 2.14 -15.67
C PHE A 60 -0.77 0.98 -15.80
N GLU A 61 -0.60 0.17 -16.85
CA GLU A 61 -1.51 -0.94 -17.14
C GLU A 61 -1.27 -2.16 -16.26
N ARG A 62 -0.04 -2.33 -15.75
CA ARG A 62 0.39 -3.48 -14.95
C ARG A 62 1.19 -3.08 -13.74
N VAL A 63 0.92 -3.72 -12.60
CA VAL A 63 1.72 -3.53 -11.39
C VAL A 63 1.87 -4.82 -10.58
N LEU A 64 3.09 -5.11 -10.16
CA LEU A 64 3.37 -6.12 -9.14
C LEU A 64 3.37 -5.45 -7.76
N ILE A 65 2.45 -5.86 -6.90
CA ILE A 65 2.32 -5.44 -5.50
C ILE A 65 3.23 -6.32 -4.64
N LYS A 66 4.05 -5.68 -3.82
CA LYS A 66 4.97 -6.33 -2.87
C LYS A 66 4.66 -5.81 -1.46
N THR A 67 4.32 -6.70 -0.55
CA THR A 67 4.11 -6.42 0.88
C THR A 67 4.85 -7.48 1.70
N ASP A 68 5.27 -7.15 2.90
CA ASP A 68 5.83 -8.09 3.87
C ASP A 68 4.77 -8.71 4.79
N SER A 69 3.51 -8.34 4.64
CA SER A 69 2.39 -8.99 5.32
C SER A 69 1.89 -10.19 4.52
N LEU A 70 2.30 -11.40 4.94
CA LEU A 70 1.79 -12.65 4.36
C LEU A 70 0.27 -12.79 4.57
N GLU A 71 -0.25 -12.26 5.69
CA GLU A 71 -1.69 -12.25 5.98
C GLU A 71 -2.47 -11.48 4.91
N VAL A 72 -1.98 -10.30 4.50
CA VAL A 72 -2.59 -9.48 3.43
C VAL A 72 -2.57 -10.19 2.09
N VAL A 73 -1.46 -10.87 1.77
CA VAL A 73 -1.36 -11.68 0.54
C VAL A 73 -2.43 -12.77 0.54
N ASN A 74 -2.56 -13.52 1.63
CA ASN A 74 -3.56 -14.58 1.75
C ASN A 74 -4.98 -14.02 1.65
N ILE A 75 -5.30 -12.93 2.35
CA ILE A 75 -6.64 -12.31 2.31
C ILE A 75 -7.01 -11.82 0.91
N ILE A 76 -6.06 -11.28 0.15
CA ILE A 76 -6.30 -10.84 -1.23
C ILE A 76 -6.38 -12.04 -2.19
N GLN A 77 -5.64 -13.13 -1.95
CA GLN A 77 -5.67 -14.31 -2.82
C GLN A 77 -6.90 -15.20 -2.56
N ASP A 78 -7.27 -15.37 -1.30
CA ASP A 78 -8.45 -16.13 -0.86
C ASP A 78 -9.74 -15.32 -1.01
N GLY A 79 -9.61 -13.99 -0.99
CA GLY A 79 -10.72 -13.06 -1.19
C GLY A 79 -11.31 -13.20 -2.58
N ASP A 80 -12.51 -13.76 -2.66
CA ASP A 80 -13.32 -13.63 -3.88
C ASP A 80 -13.77 -12.17 -4.06
N ARG A 81 -13.82 -11.72 -5.32
CA ARG A 81 -14.20 -10.37 -5.72
C ARG A 81 -15.56 -9.97 -5.16
N GLU A 82 -16.49 -10.93 -5.04
CA GLU A 82 -17.87 -10.68 -4.58
C GLU A 82 -18.14 -11.19 -3.15
N ASN A 83 -17.44 -12.22 -2.68
CA ASN A 83 -17.75 -12.87 -1.40
C ASN A 83 -16.85 -12.47 -0.21
N SER A 84 -15.83 -11.62 -0.40
CA SER A 84 -15.06 -11.11 0.74
C SER A 84 -15.94 -10.26 1.66
N ASN A 85 -15.91 -10.49 2.97
CA ASN A 85 -16.63 -9.67 3.95
C ASN A 85 -16.03 -8.25 4.09
N SER A 86 -14.77 -8.04 3.69
CA SER A 86 -14.12 -6.74 3.73
C SER A 86 -14.45 -5.88 2.52
N ALA A 87 -15.09 -4.72 2.75
CA ALA A 87 -15.36 -3.74 1.70
C ALA A 87 -14.08 -3.21 1.04
N LEU A 88 -12.98 -3.17 1.80
CA LEU A 88 -11.68 -2.72 1.30
C LEU A 88 -11.07 -3.74 0.33
N VAL A 89 -11.13 -5.02 0.68
CA VAL A 89 -10.69 -6.12 -0.19
C VAL A 89 -11.52 -6.16 -1.48
N ARG A 90 -12.86 -6.09 -1.38
CA ARG A 90 -13.74 -6.00 -2.57
C ARG A 90 -13.37 -4.81 -3.45
N ARG A 91 -13.04 -3.66 -2.84
CA ARG A 91 -12.60 -2.48 -3.60
C ARG A 91 -11.28 -2.72 -4.31
N ILE A 92 -10.29 -3.32 -3.66
CA ILE A 92 -8.99 -3.68 -4.28
C ILE A 92 -9.22 -4.59 -5.50
N HIS A 93 -10.05 -5.64 -5.35
CA HIS A 93 -10.41 -6.52 -6.46
C HIS A 93 -11.09 -5.81 -7.62
N SER A 94 -11.99 -4.86 -7.35
CA SER A 94 -12.67 -4.09 -8.41
C SER A 94 -11.69 -3.26 -9.25
N LEU A 95 -10.54 -2.86 -8.70
CA LEU A 95 -9.52 -2.12 -9.45
C LEU A 95 -8.81 -3.00 -10.49
N ASN A 96 -8.90 -4.33 -10.38
CA ASN A 96 -8.36 -5.24 -11.39
C ASN A 96 -9.08 -5.14 -12.76
N LEU A 97 -10.24 -4.49 -12.81
CA LEU A 97 -10.95 -4.18 -14.06
C LEU A 97 -10.29 -3.04 -14.85
N LEU A 98 -9.44 -2.24 -14.19
CA LEU A 98 -8.83 -1.04 -14.76
C LEU A 98 -7.30 -1.14 -14.88
N CYS A 99 -6.66 -1.94 -14.02
CA CYS A 99 -5.22 -2.19 -14.01
C CYS A 99 -4.99 -3.67 -13.68
N GLN A 100 -4.18 -4.36 -14.48
CA GLN A 100 -3.80 -5.73 -14.15
C GLN A 100 -2.78 -5.72 -13.03
N TRP A 101 -3.09 -6.37 -11.91
CA TRP A 101 -2.13 -6.46 -10.81
C TRP A 101 -1.99 -7.89 -10.30
N SER A 102 -0.83 -8.17 -9.73
CA SER A 102 -0.56 -9.36 -8.96
C SER A 102 0.07 -8.97 -7.63
N ILE A 103 -0.07 -9.82 -6.63
CA ILE A 103 0.47 -9.57 -5.29
C ILE A 103 1.40 -10.71 -4.89
N GLN A 104 2.52 -10.36 -4.25
CA GLN A 104 3.44 -11.32 -3.67
C GLN A 104 3.98 -10.83 -2.32
N HIS A 105 4.27 -11.80 -1.45
CA HIS A 105 4.99 -11.53 -0.22
C HIS A 105 6.48 -11.28 -0.50
N VAL A 106 7.07 -10.33 0.21
CA VAL A 106 8.53 -10.10 0.24
C VAL A 106 9.03 -10.02 1.67
N PRO A 107 10.26 -10.46 1.98
CA PRO A 107 10.82 -10.28 3.32
C PRO A 107 10.89 -8.79 3.71
N GLN A 108 10.63 -8.48 4.98
CA GLN A 108 10.70 -7.10 5.52
C GLN A 108 11.99 -6.34 5.16
N LYS A 109 13.14 -7.03 5.12
CA LYS A 109 14.43 -6.45 4.69
C LYS A 109 14.41 -5.85 3.28
N GLU A 110 13.57 -6.38 2.39
CA GLU A 110 13.37 -5.89 1.02
C GLU A 110 12.32 -4.78 0.96
N ASN A 111 11.49 -4.63 2.00
CA ASN A 111 10.48 -3.58 2.14
C ASN A 111 10.95 -2.38 3.00
N LYS A 112 12.19 -2.41 3.51
CA LYS A 112 12.75 -1.42 4.44
C LYS A 112 12.60 0.05 4.01
N ILE A 113 12.64 0.33 2.70
CA ILE A 113 12.50 1.71 2.21
C ILE A 113 11.07 2.21 2.46
N VAL A 114 10.04 1.36 2.30
CA VAL A 114 8.65 1.74 2.60
C VAL A 114 8.44 1.91 4.10
N ASP A 115 8.94 0.98 4.91
CA ASP A 115 8.93 1.06 6.37
C ASP A 115 9.52 2.40 6.87
N ASN A 116 10.65 2.83 6.30
CA ASN A 116 11.23 4.14 6.60
C ASN A 116 10.33 5.31 6.16
N ILE A 117 9.70 5.23 4.99
CA ILE A 117 8.83 6.29 4.47
C ILE A 117 7.60 6.48 5.34
N VAL A 118 6.92 5.40 5.74
CA VAL A 118 5.73 5.51 6.59
C VAL A 118 6.05 6.09 7.96
N LYS A 119 7.28 5.89 8.46
CA LYS A 119 7.78 6.52 9.69
C LYS A 119 8.03 8.02 9.58
N THR A 120 8.13 8.57 8.35
CA THR A 120 8.23 10.03 8.15
C THR A 120 6.91 10.76 8.31
N VAL A 121 5.78 10.02 8.36
CA VAL A 121 4.46 10.61 8.55
C VAL A 121 4.38 11.16 9.98
N SER A 122 4.30 12.48 10.08
CA SER A 122 4.16 13.22 11.34
C SER A 122 2.90 14.10 11.35
N ASP A 123 2.42 14.49 10.18
CA ASP A 123 1.16 15.23 10.04
C ASP A 123 -0.04 14.29 10.17
N LYS A 124 -1.10 14.78 10.83
CA LYS A 124 -2.38 14.08 11.01
C LYS A 124 -3.39 14.42 9.89
N ARG A 125 -2.94 14.95 8.76
CA ARG A 125 -3.76 15.11 7.55
C ARG A 125 -4.01 13.75 6.89
N THR A 126 -5.27 13.45 6.65
CA THR A 126 -5.72 12.18 6.03
C THR A 126 -5.61 12.16 4.51
N GLU A 127 -5.10 13.23 3.92
CA GLU A 127 -4.84 13.36 2.49
C GLU A 127 -3.68 12.46 2.07
N LEU A 128 -3.73 12.00 0.81
CA LEU A 128 -2.61 11.25 0.24
C LEU A 128 -1.47 12.23 -0.04
N ARG A 129 -0.31 12.01 0.60
CA ARG A 129 0.89 12.79 0.36
C ARG A 129 1.79 12.06 -0.62
N LEU A 130 2.23 12.76 -1.65
CA LEU A 130 3.19 12.26 -2.63
C LEU A 130 4.61 12.68 -2.27
N ILE A 131 5.58 11.85 -2.65
CA ILE A 131 7.00 12.01 -2.36
C ILE A 131 7.74 11.79 -3.68
N GLU A 132 8.19 12.88 -4.30
CA GLU A 132 8.83 12.85 -5.62
C GLU A 132 10.25 12.28 -5.54
N ASP A 133 11.03 12.75 -4.57
CA ASP A 133 12.42 12.33 -4.38
C ASP A 133 12.54 11.14 -3.42
N PRO A 134 13.45 10.19 -3.69
CA PRO A 134 13.73 9.11 -2.76
C PRO A 134 14.18 9.65 -1.40
N ILE A 135 13.66 9.06 -0.32
CA ILE A 135 14.15 9.34 1.02
C ILE A 135 15.44 8.52 1.25
N PRO A 136 16.51 9.14 1.78
CA PRO A 136 17.79 8.46 2.05
C PRO A 136 17.67 7.30 3.05
#